data_AF-A0A2S6PLZ1-F1
#
_entry.id   AF-A0A2S6PLZ1-F1
#
_cell.length_a   1.000
_cell.length_b   1.000
_cell.length_c   1.000
_cell.angle_alpha   90.00
_cell.angle_beta   90.00
_cell.angle_gamma   90.00
#
_symmetry.space_group_name_H-M   'P 1'
#
loop_
_entity.id
_entity.type
_entity.pdbx_description
1 polymer ?
#
loop_
_entity_poly.entity_id
_entity_poly.type
_entity_poly.pdbx_seq_one_letter_code
_entity_poly.pdbx_strand_id
1 'polypeptide(L)'
;MCMRVSFAPIGSVPPFDAGTQTIALPPGLDSAHTVIAARAILTELAVPQPRFGAVCFCGEPLDLTPRIPQQRTGEQAVSHGA
;
A
#
# COMPACT_ATOMS: atom_id res chain seq x y z
N MET A 1 8.44 4.29 13.72
CA MET A 1 7.28 4.57 12.86
C MET A 1 7.22 3.47 11.81
N CYS A 2 6.07 2.84 11.64
CA CYS A 2 5.91 1.71 10.71
C CYS A 2 5.74 2.22 9.27
N MET A 3 6.18 1.42 8.29
CA MET A 3 5.96 1.69 6.87
C MET A 3 4.47 1.67 6.54
N ARG A 4 4.07 2.45 5.54
CA ARG A 4 2.70 2.50 5.02
C ARG A 4 2.59 1.73 3.73
N VAL A 5 1.37 1.31 3.41
CA VAL A 5 1.06 0.68 2.12
C VAL A 5 0.10 1.58 1.36
N SER A 6 0.40 1.77 0.08
CA SER A 6 -0.47 2.44 -0.88
C SER A 6 -0.68 1.52 -2.07
N PHE A 7 -1.85 1.61 -2.70
CA PHE A 7 -2.15 0.84 -3.90
C PHE A 7 -2.11 1.76 -5.12
N ALA A 8 -1.24 1.45 -6.07
CA ALA A 8 -1.00 2.28 -7.25
C ALA A 8 -0.68 1.39 -8.47
N PRO A 9 -1.09 1.80 -9.69
CA PRO A 9 -0.73 1.07 -10.91
C PRO A 9 0.78 0.88 -11.07
N ILE A 10 1.19 -0.23 -11.69
CA ILE A 10 2.60 -0.52 -11.95
C ILE A 10 3.21 0.62 -12.78
N GLY A 11 4.34 1.16 -12.31
CA GLY A 11 5.08 2.22 -13.01
C GLY A 11 4.57 3.64 -12.77
N SER A 12 3.48 3.86 -12.03
CA SER A 12 3.02 5.22 -11.71
C SER A 12 3.81 5.88 -10.58
N VAL A 13 4.37 5.08 -9.68
CA VAL A 13 5.21 5.50 -8.55
C VAL A 13 6.33 4.46 -8.30
N PRO A 14 7.44 4.85 -7.66
CA PRO A 14 8.44 3.88 -7.21
C PRO A 14 7.83 2.84 -6.25
N PRO A 15 8.33 1.58 -6.23
CA PRO A 15 7.86 0.56 -5.29
C PRO A 15 8.04 0.93 -3.82
N PHE A 16 9.01 1.78 -3.51
CA PHE A 16 9.22 2.32 -2.16
C PHE A 16 9.57 3.81 -2.24
N ASP A 17 8.87 4.61 -1.45
CA ASP A 17 9.17 6.02 -1.20
C ASP A 17 9.77 6.18 0.21
N ALA A 18 11.07 6.46 0.26
CA ALA A 18 11.80 6.66 1.50
C ALA A 18 11.37 7.94 2.27
N GLY A 19 10.87 8.96 1.56
CA GLY A 19 10.44 10.21 2.19
C GLY A 19 9.14 10.06 2.98
N THR A 20 8.20 9.25 2.48
CA THR A 20 6.93 8.97 3.16
C THR A 20 6.90 7.63 3.90
N GLN A 21 7.96 6.82 3.74
CA GLN A 21 8.07 5.43 4.20
C GLN A 21 6.91 4.57 3.67
N THR A 22 6.58 4.73 2.39
CA THR A 22 5.42 4.08 1.77
C THR A 22 5.86 3.05 0.73
N ILE A 23 5.30 1.85 0.82
CA ILE A 23 5.40 0.80 -0.20
C ILE A 23 4.21 0.94 -1.14
N ALA A 24 4.46 0.90 -2.45
CA ALA A 24 3.43 0.92 -3.47
C ALA A 24 3.19 -0.50 -4.00
N LEU A 25 1.95 -0.97 -3.91
CA LEU A 25 1.53 -2.28 -4.41
C LEU A 25 0.51 -2.12 -5.55
N PRO A 26 0.53 -3.00 -6.56
CA PRO A 26 -0.50 -3.00 -7.61
C PRO A 26 -1.91 -3.22 -7.02
N PRO A 27 -2.94 -2.49 -7.48
CA PRO A 27 -4.32 -2.78 -7.11
C PRO A 27 -4.79 -4.10 -7.73
N GLY A 28 -5.79 -4.74 -7.12
CA GLY A 28 -6.42 -5.95 -7.66
C GLY A 28 -5.64 -7.25 -7.44
N LEU A 29 -4.54 -7.22 -6.69
CA LEU A 29 -3.89 -8.43 -6.20
C LEU A 29 -4.77 -9.10 -5.13
N ASP A 30 -4.83 -10.43 -5.16
CA ASP A 30 -5.38 -11.18 -4.03
C ASP A 30 -4.45 -11.10 -2.81
N SER A 31 -4.92 -11.61 -1.67
CA SER A 31 -4.17 -11.54 -0.41
C SER A 31 -2.80 -12.22 -0.47
N ALA A 32 -2.67 -13.33 -1.19
CA ALA A 32 -1.42 -14.07 -1.28
C ALA A 32 -0.40 -13.31 -2.14
N HIS A 33 -0.83 -12.83 -3.31
CA HIS A 33 0.01 -12.04 -4.20
C HIS A 33 0.39 -10.68 -3.59
N THR A 34 -0.50 -10.08 -2.79
CA THR A 34 -0.20 -8.84 -2.04
C THR A 34 0.95 -9.05 -1.05
N VAL A 35 0.92 -10.15 -0.28
CA VAL A 35 2.01 -10.51 0.65
C VAL A 35 3.31 -10.77 -0.11
N ILE A 36 3.26 -11.50 -1.22
CA ILE A 36 4.44 -11.80 -2.04
C ILE A 36 5.07 -10.51 -2.57
N ALA A 37 4.26 -9.61 -3.13
CA ALA A 37 4.74 -8.34 -3.68
C ALA A 37 5.36 -7.46 -2.59
N ALA A 38 4.70 -7.32 -1.44
CA ALA A 38 5.24 -6.57 -0.30
C ALA A 38 6.57 -7.15 0.19
N ARG A 39 6.67 -8.48 0.32
CA ARG A 39 7.91 -9.15 0.75
C ARG A 39 9.03 -8.99 -0.26
N ALA A 40 8.74 -9.02 -1.56
CA ALA A 40 9.74 -8.81 -2.59
C ALA A 40 10.36 -7.41 -2.45
N ILE A 41 9.53 -6.37 -2.33
CA ILE A 41 10.01 -4.99 -2.10
C ILE A 41 10.84 -4.89 -0.82
N LEU A 42 10.35 -5.47 0.28
CA LEU A 42 11.06 -5.45 1.57
C LEU A 42 12.39 -6.20 1.54
N THR A 43 12.47 -7.28 0.76
CA THR A 43 13.71 -8.05 0.57
C THR A 43 14.75 -7.23 -0.19
N GLU A 44 14.36 -6.49 -1.23
CA GLU A 44 15.25 -5.56 -1.94
C GLU A 44 15.74 -4.42 -1.03
N LEU A 45 14.96 -4.04 -0.03
CA LEU A 45 15.36 -3.08 1.01
C LEU A 45 16.20 -3.72 2.14
N ALA A 46 16.63 -4.97 1.98
CA ALA A 46 17.35 -5.76 2.97
C ALA A 46 16.62 -5.87 4.33
N VAL A 47 15.28 -5.86 4.31
CA VAL A 47 14.45 -6.09 5.50
C VAL A 47 14.09 -7.58 5.57
N PRO A 48 14.62 -8.36 6.54
CA PRO A 48 14.32 -9.77 6.67
C PRO A 48 12.81 -10.02 6.83
N GLN A 49 12.26 -10.94 6.05
CA GLN A 49 10.83 -11.26 6.07
C GLN A 49 10.56 -12.65 6.66
N PRO A 50 9.51 -12.81 7.48
CA PRO A 50 9.07 -14.12 7.94
C PRO A 50 8.51 -14.97 6.80
N ARG A 51 8.29 -16.26 7.10
CA ARG A 51 7.67 -17.19 6.15
C ARG A 51 6.22 -16.80 5.80
N PHE A 52 5.50 -16.23 6.75
CA PHE A 52 4.08 -15.85 6.64
C PHE A 52 3.88 -14.36 6.99
N GLY A 53 3.02 -13.70 6.22
CA GLY A 53 2.78 -12.26 6.35
C GLY A 53 3.96 -11.41 5.85
N ALA A 54 3.91 -10.12 6.14
CA ALA A 54 5.00 -9.18 5.88
C ALA A 54 5.21 -8.31 7.13
N VAL A 55 6.47 -7.99 7.43
CA VAL A 55 6.84 -7.14 8.58
C VAL A 55 7.63 -5.93 8.11
N CYS A 56 7.39 -4.81 8.78
CA CYS A 56 8.17 -3.60 8.61
C CYS A 56 9.60 -3.78 9.13
N PHE A 57 10.51 -2.86 8.79
CA PHE A 57 11.86 -2.79 9.36
C PHE A 57 11.87 -2.70 10.89
N CYS A 58 10.79 -2.21 11.51
CA CYS A 58 10.65 -2.16 12.96
C CYS A 58 10.17 -3.47 13.59
N GLY A 59 9.96 -4.53 12.79
CA GLY A 59 9.50 -5.85 13.24
C GLY A 59 7.98 -5.98 13.37
N GLU A 60 7.24 -4.87 13.33
CA GLU A 60 5.77 -4.88 13.40
C GLU A 60 5.13 -5.43 12.12
N PRO A 61 4.00 -6.15 12.21
CA PRO A 61 3.25 -6.60 11.04
C PRO A 61 2.82 -5.43 10.15
N LEU A 62 3.00 -5.59 8.84
CA LEU A 62 2.58 -4.60 7.85
C LEU A 62 1.09 -4.75 7.55
N ASP A 63 0.35 -3.63 7.59
CA ASP A 63 -1.06 -3.58 7.17
C ASP A 63 -1.15 -3.61 5.64
N LEU A 64 -1.47 -4.79 5.10
CA LEU A 64 -1.63 -5.04 3.67
C LEU A 64 -3.09 -4.94 3.20
N THR A 65 -3.99 -4.51 4.07
CA THR A 65 -5.40 -4.41 3.71
C THR A 65 -5.57 -3.34 2.65
N PRO A 66 -6.23 -3.62 1.51
CA PRO A 66 -6.56 -2.60 0.53
C PRO A 66 -7.33 -1.49 1.20
N ARG A 67 -6.67 -0.34 1.42
CA ARG A 67 -7.38 0.87 1.78
C ARG A 67 -8.11 1.29 0.53
N ILE A 68 -9.37 0.86 0.42
CA ILE A 68 -10.33 1.50 -0.50
C ILE A 68 -10.21 2.98 -0.15
N PRO A 69 -9.71 3.82 -1.08
CA PRO A 69 -9.70 5.25 -0.82
C PRO A 69 -11.15 5.59 -0.54
N GLN A 70 -11.45 6.01 0.70
CA GLN A 70 -12.75 6.57 1.01
C GLN A 70 -13.05 7.54 -0.12
N GLN A 71 -14.13 7.29 -0.85
CA GLN A 71 -14.70 8.23 -1.79
C GLN A 71 -14.55 9.60 -1.15
N ARG A 72 -13.74 10.48 -1.76
CA ARG A 72 -14.05 11.89 -1.67
C ARG A 72 -15.41 12.01 -2.35
N THR A 73 -16.47 11.77 -1.60
CA THR A 73 -17.76 12.37 -1.86
C THR A 73 -17.49 13.85 -1.73
N GLY A 74 -17.03 14.45 -2.83
CA GLY A 74 -17.07 15.88 -2.98
C GLY A 74 -18.55 16.25 -2.90
N GLU A 75 -18.98 16.69 -1.72
CA GLU A 75 -20.10 17.61 -1.62
C GLU A 75 -19.84 18.73 -2.63
N GLN A 76 -20.65 18.76 -3.69
CA GLN A 76 -21.14 19.96 -4.38
C GLN A 76 -21.95 19.52 -5.61
N ALA A 77 -23.10 18.87 -5.35
CA ALA A 77 -24.20 18.93 -6.31
C ALA A 77 -24.81 20.33 -6.18
N VAL A 78 -24.51 21.17 -7.15
CA VAL A 78 -25.06 22.52 -7.31
C VAL A 78 -26.59 22.42 -7.36
N SER A 79 -27.25 23.10 -6.43
CA SER A 79 -28.69 23.35 -6.45
C SER A 79 -29.05 24.29 -7.60
N HIS A 80 -29.76 23.80 -8.62
CA HIS A 80 -30.65 24.52 -9.55
C HIS A 80 -31.41 23.43 -10.33
N GLY A 81 -32.72 23.31 -10.43
CA GLY A 81 -33.88 24.16 -10.14
C GLY A 81 -34.98 23.71 -11.11
N ALA A 82 -36.20 23.47 -10.62
CA ALA A 82 -37.45 23.48 -11.37
C ALA A 82 -38.61 23.50 -10.37
#